data_AF-K2NBG2-F1
#
_entry.id   AF-K2NBG2-F1
#
_cell.length_a   1.000
_cell.length_b   1.000
_cell.length_c   1.000
_cell.angle_alpha   90.00
_cell.angle_beta   90.00
_cell.angle_gamma   90.00
#
_symmetry.space_group_name_H-M   'P 1'
#
loop_
_entity.id
_entity.type
_entity.pdbx_description
1 polymer ?
#
loop_
_entity_poly.entity_id
_entity_poly.type
_entity_poly.pdbx_seq_one_letter_code
_entity_poly.pdbx_strand_id
1 'polypeptide(L)'
;EDDEDDEDDEDDEDDEDDEDDDAPYRGLLLVKGNVIDGDTGKRIYWNDTDGLPYTFLNQHHRHLEGLTGGGGSGVKMSDGTLVFPVEATKLDEELIRQSFCLIIHSSTDNKNWTLSKGISDGGCSVPSVVEWEKDKLMMMTAFDDGRRRVYEIGDKGDSWTEALGTLSRVWGNKQGGSGVRSGFITATIEERNVMLVTLPVYLDFEKGGN
;
A
#
# COMPACT_ATOMS: atom_id res chain seq x y z
N GLU A 1 -43.94 -53.86 38.97
CA GLU A 1 -42.51 -53.51 38.97
C GLU A 1 -42.12 -53.50 37.50
N ASP A 2 -42.71 -52.62 36.68
CA ASP A 2 -42.65 -51.14 36.75
C ASP A 2 -41.15 -50.76 36.68
N ASP A 3 -40.61 -50.13 35.64
CA ASP A 3 -41.12 -48.99 34.88
C ASP A 3 -40.59 -48.96 33.42
N GLU A 4 -41.32 -48.19 32.61
CA GLU A 4 -41.07 -47.76 31.24
C GLU A 4 -39.85 -46.80 31.17
N ASP A 5 -39.12 -46.82 30.05
CA ASP A 5 -38.32 -45.68 29.57
C ASP A 5 -38.33 -45.77 28.03
N ASP A 6 -39.41 -45.24 27.44
CA ASP A 6 -39.36 -44.57 26.14
C ASP A 6 -38.70 -43.19 26.37
N GLU A 7 -37.91 -42.70 25.41
CA GLU A 7 -37.89 -41.31 24.90
C GLU A 7 -36.58 -41.01 24.14
N ASP A 8 -36.75 -40.95 22.82
CA ASP A 8 -36.29 -39.88 21.93
C ASP A 8 -34.79 -39.50 21.93
N ASP A 9 -34.07 -40.07 20.96
CA ASP A 9 -32.86 -39.45 20.39
C ASP A 9 -33.28 -38.15 19.67
N GLU A 10 -33.33 -37.03 20.40
CA GLU A 10 -33.45 -35.70 19.80
C GLU A 10 -32.10 -35.30 19.16
N ASP A 11 -32.16 -35.12 17.85
CA ASP A 11 -31.15 -34.49 17.01
C ASP A 11 -30.91 -33.04 17.47
N ASP A 12 -29.92 -32.83 18.35
CA ASP A 12 -29.33 -31.49 18.53
C ASP A 12 -28.37 -31.22 17.37
N GLU A 13 -28.94 -30.91 16.20
CA GLU A 13 -28.27 -30.10 15.18
C GLU A 13 -28.05 -28.71 15.81
N ASP A 14 -26.87 -28.52 16.41
CA ASP A 14 -26.32 -27.19 16.69
C ASP A 14 -26.10 -26.49 15.33
N ASP A 15 -27.19 -25.95 14.79
CA ASP A 15 -27.19 -24.86 13.82
C ASP A 15 -26.53 -23.66 14.53
N GLU A 16 -25.19 -23.65 14.54
CA GLU A 16 -24.44 -22.43 14.75
C GLU A 16 -24.83 -21.48 13.61
N ASP A 17 -25.81 -20.64 13.91
CA ASP A 17 -26.18 -19.47 13.14
C ASP A 17 -24.88 -18.80 12.66
N ASP A 18 -24.60 -18.94 11.36
CA ASP A 18 -23.63 -18.15 10.64
C ASP A 18 -24.05 -16.69 10.84
N GLU A 19 -23.53 -16.05 11.91
CA GLU A 19 -23.54 -14.61 12.02
C GLU A 19 -22.85 -14.12 10.76
N ASP A 20 -23.66 -13.60 9.83
CA ASP A 20 -23.24 -12.83 8.67
C ASP A 20 -22.26 -11.77 9.19
N ASP A 21 -20.97 -12.12 9.18
CA ASP A 21 -19.88 -11.24 9.49
C ASP A 21 -19.84 -10.24 8.32
N ASP A 22 -20.67 -9.21 8.44
CA ASP A 22 -20.64 -7.93 7.72
C ASP A 22 -19.31 -7.21 8.03
N ALA A 23 -18.20 -7.95 8.11
CA ALA A 23 -16.86 -7.45 8.13
C ALA A 23 -16.68 -6.64 6.84
N PRO A 24 -16.46 -5.31 6.95
CA PRO A 24 -16.31 -4.46 5.78
C PRO A 24 -15.21 -5.05 4.92
N TYR A 25 -15.48 -5.25 3.62
CA TYR A 25 -14.54 -5.81 2.65
C TYR A 25 -13.14 -5.21 2.85
N ARG A 26 -12.24 -5.97 3.49
CA ARG A 26 -10.87 -5.54 3.82
C ARG A 26 -9.89 -5.74 2.66
N GLY A 27 -10.40 -6.11 1.48
CA GLY A 27 -9.62 -6.34 0.27
C GLY A 27 -9.35 -5.06 -0.52
N LEU A 28 -8.36 -5.11 -1.41
CA LEU A 28 -8.08 -4.04 -2.36
C LEU A 28 -8.91 -4.24 -3.64
N LEU A 29 -9.50 -3.16 -4.15
CA LEU A 29 -10.18 -3.16 -5.45
C LEU A 29 -9.29 -2.50 -6.50
N LEU A 30 -9.04 -3.21 -7.59
CA LEU A 30 -8.37 -2.72 -8.78
C LEU A 30 -9.40 -2.43 -9.85
N VAL A 31 -9.26 -1.28 -10.51
CA VAL A 31 -10.17 -0.86 -11.58
C VAL A 31 -9.35 -0.43 -12.78
N LYS A 32 -9.70 -0.96 -13.96
CA LYS A 32 -9.05 -0.63 -15.22
C LYS A 32 -9.98 0.21 -16.10
N GLY A 33 -9.46 1.35 -16.53
CA GLY A 33 -10.13 2.26 -17.47
C GLY A 33 -9.46 2.22 -18.83
N ASN A 34 -10.24 1.98 -19.89
CA ASN A 34 -9.77 2.06 -21.27
C ASN A 34 -10.03 3.46 -21.83
N VAL A 35 -8.96 4.16 -22.19
CA VAL A 35 -9.05 5.48 -22.82
C VAL A 35 -9.30 5.31 -24.31
N ILE A 36 -10.37 5.92 -24.82
CA ILE A 36 -10.75 5.92 -26.23
C ILE A 36 -10.60 7.34 -26.77
N ASP A 37 -9.74 7.49 -27.76
CA ASP A 37 -9.54 8.73 -28.51
C ASP A 37 -10.01 8.48 -29.95
N GLY A 38 -11.23 8.90 -30.27
CA GLY A 38 -11.84 8.71 -31.58
C GLY A 38 -12.64 9.93 -32.02
N ASP A 39 -13.18 9.89 -33.24
CA ASP A 39 -13.83 11.03 -33.91
C ASP A 39 -14.99 11.65 -33.11
N THR A 40 -15.58 10.88 -32.20
CA THR A 40 -16.70 11.30 -31.33
C THR A 40 -16.27 11.90 -29.99
N GLY A 41 -14.98 12.21 -29.83
CA GLY A 41 -14.38 12.79 -28.63
C GLY A 41 -13.71 11.78 -27.70
N LYS A 42 -12.95 12.30 -26.72
CA LYS A 42 -12.19 11.52 -25.74
C LYS A 42 -13.10 10.95 -24.65
N ARG A 43 -13.01 9.65 -24.39
CA ARG A 43 -13.83 8.95 -23.38
C ARG A 43 -12.98 7.97 -22.57
N ILE A 44 -13.45 7.64 -21.37
CA ILE A 44 -12.87 6.60 -20.51
C ILE A 44 -13.96 5.58 -20.21
N TYR A 45 -13.71 4.33 -20.55
CA TYR A 45 -14.59 3.21 -20.24
C TYR A 45 -14.01 2.40 -19.09
N TRP A 46 -14.70 2.44 -17.94
CA TRP A 46 -14.39 1.61 -16.78
C TRP A 46 -15.18 0.31 -16.91
N ASN A 47 -14.50 -0.79 -17.24
CA ASN A 47 -15.18 -2.04 -17.63
C ASN A 47 -14.60 -3.30 -16.98
N ASP A 48 -13.54 -3.17 -16.20
CA ASP A 48 -12.82 -4.31 -15.63
C ASP A 48 -12.44 -3.96 -14.18
N THR A 49 -12.92 -4.78 -13.27
CA THR A 49 -12.76 -4.64 -11.83
C THR A 49 -12.25 -5.96 -11.29
N ASP A 50 -11.15 -5.93 -10.55
CA ASP A 50 -10.56 -7.10 -9.94
C ASP A 50 -10.39 -6.88 -8.44
N GLY A 51 -10.79 -7.87 -7.65
CA GLY A 51 -10.72 -7.82 -6.19
C GLY A 51 -9.53 -8.64 -5.71
N LEU A 52 -8.57 -7.99 -5.04
CA LEU A 52 -7.54 -8.72 -4.32
C LEU A 52 -8.15 -9.25 -3.01
N PRO A 53 -8.23 -10.58 -2.81
CA PRO A 53 -8.87 -11.17 -1.64
C PRO A 53 -8.08 -10.85 -0.38
N TYR A 54 -8.72 -10.86 0.79
CA TYR A 54 -8.05 -10.63 2.07
C TYR A 54 -6.86 -11.58 2.32
N THR A 55 -6.94 -12.81 1.79
CA THR A 55 -5.84 -13.79 1.86
C THR A 55 -4.55 -13.33 1.17
N PHE A 56 -4.64 -12.34 0.26
CA PHE A 56 -3.49 -11.66 -0.34
C PHE A 56 -2.54 -11.07 0.71
N LEU A 57 -3.07 -10.63 1.85
CA LEU A 57 -2.28 -10.06 2.94
C LEU A 57 -1.39 -11.08 3.65
N ASN A 58 -1.66 -12.38 3.50
CA ASN A 58 -0.96 -13.46 4.20
C ASN A 58 0.24 -14.04 3.42
N GLN A 59 0.60 -13.50 2.25
CA GLN A 59 1.63 -14.09 1.37
C GLN A 59 3.02 -14.24 2.04
N HIS A 60 3.49 -13.18 2.70
CA HIS A 60 4.84 -13.12 3.27
C HIS A 60 4.85 -12.55 4.70
N HIS A 61 3.90 -11.66 4.99
CA HIS A 61 3.81 -10.95 6.25
C HIS A 61 2.62 -11.49 7.02
N ARG A 62 2.88 -12.41 7.95
CA ARG A 62 1.79 -12.97 8.77
C ARG A 62 1.16 -11.85 9.61
N HIS A 63 -0.18 -11.81 9.58
CA HIS A 63 -1.03 -10.96 10.41
C HIS A 63 -1.05 -9.46 10.05
N LEU A 64 -1.01 -9.10 8.76
CA LEU A 64 -1.45 -7.77 8.34
C LEU A 64 -2.99 -7.68 8.44
N GLU A 65 -3.51 -6.60 9.03
CA GLU A 65 -4.95 -6.40 9.27
C GLU A 65 -5.68 -5.73 8.11
N GLY A 66 -4.93 -4.96 7.32
CA GLY A 66 -5.48 -4.17 6.22
C GLY A 66 -4.40 -3.59 5.33
N LEU A 67 -4.77 -3.29 4.09
CA LEU A 67 -3.89 -2.74 3.07
C LEU A 67 -4.62 -1.66 2.28
N THR A 68 -3.95 -0.54 2.05
CA THR A 68 -4.48 0.60 1.32
C THR A 68 -3.48 1.05 0.28
N GLY A 69 -3.94 1.64 -0.82
CA GLY A 69 -3.03 2.30 -1.77
C GLY A 69 -2.40 3.53 -1.12
N GLY A 70 -1.09 3.75 -1.32
CA GLY A 70 -0.41 4.97 -0.87
C GLY A 70 -0.95 6.26 -1.53
N GLY A 71 -1.79 6.09 -2.55
CA GLY A 71 -2.40 7.14 -3.35
C GLY A 71 -1.41 7.77 -4.33
N GLY A 72 -1.91 8.67 -5.18
CA GLY A 72 -1.10 9.23 -6.26
C GLY A 72 -0.94 8.23 -7.41
N SER A 73 0.28 8.11 -7.95
CA SER A 73 0.56 7.26 -9.11
C SER A 73 1.45 6.08 -8.73
N GLY A 74 1.17 4.92 -9.33
CA GLY A 74 2.15 3.84 -9.46
C GLY A 74 3.10 4.07 -10.63
N VAL A 75 3.91 3.06 -10.94
CA VAL A 75 4.85 3.09 -12.08
C VAL A 75 4.71 1.83 -12.92
N LYS A 76 4.86 1.99 -14.24
CA LYS A 76 5.17 0.89 -15.15
C LYS A 76 6.68 0.88 -15.36
N MET A 77 7.33 -0.14 -14.85
CA MET A 77 8.77 -0.35 -14.96
C MET A 77 9.19 -0.61 -16.41
N SER A 78 10.49 -0.47 -16.70
CA SER A 78 11.07 -0.70 -18.02
C SER A 78 10.89 -2.14 -18.53
N ASP A 79 10.78 -3.12 -17.63
CA ASP A 79 10.49 -4.52 -17.95
C ASP A 79 8.98 -4.80 -18.17
N GLY A 80 8.14 -3.78 -18.02
CA GLY A 80 6.69 -3.85 -18.17
C GLY A 80 5.92 -4.17 -16.88
N THR A 81 6.59 -4.42 -15.76
CA THR A 81 5.97 -4.65 -14.45
C THR A 81 5.19 -3.42 -13.99
N LEU A 82 3.95 -3.59 -13.55
CA LEU A 82 3.19 -2.55 -12.85
C LEU A 82 3.49 -2.62 -11.36
N VAL A 83 3.73 -1.46 -10.74
CA VAL A 83 4.03 -1.35 -9.31
C VAL A 83 3.16 -0.25 -8.69
N PHE A 84 2.48 -0.58 -7.60
CA PHE A 84 1.78 0.39 -6.78
C PHE A 84 2.34 0.40 -5.34
N PRO A 85 2.59 1.59 -4.77
CA PRO A 85 2.94 1.70 -3.37
C PRO A 85 1.68 1.49 -2.50
N VAL A 86 1.83 0.75 -1.41
CA VAL A 86 0.73 0.43 -0.50
C VAL A 86 1.15 0.62 0.95
N GLU A 87 0.19 0.96 1.79
CA GLU A 87 0.34 1.08 3.23
C GLU A 87 -0.45 -0.05 3.90
N ALA A 88 0.23 -0.83 4.73
CA ALA A 88 -0.34 -1.91 5.51
C ALA A 88 -0.39 -1.55 6.98
N THR A 89 -1.35 -2.13 7.69
CA THR A 89 -1.46 -1.99 9.15
C THR A 89 -1.38 -3.34 9.83
N LYS A 90 -0.80 -3.38 11.02
CA LYS A 90 -0.69 -4.57 11.87
C LYS A 90 -0.70 -4.17 13.33
N LEU A 91 -1.34 -4.97 14.19
CA LEU A 91 -1.19 -4.86 15.64
C LEU A 91 0.12 -5.52 16.08
N ASP A 92 0.86 -4.84 16.93
CA ASP A 92 1.98 -5.45 17.64
C ASP A 92 1.51 -6.26 18.87
N GLU A 93 2.46 -6.79 19.63
CA GLU A 93 2.21 -7.60 20.82
C GLU A 93 1.49 -6.82 21.93
N GLU A 94 1.59 -5.49 21.93
CA GLU A 94 0.93 -4.59 22.88
C GLU A 94 -0.43 -4.10 22.39
N LEU A 95 -0.94 -4.66 21.27
CA LEU A 95 -2.18 -4.23 20.60
C LEU A 95 -2.14 -2.77 20.13
N ILE A 96 -0.95 -2.26 19.82
CA ILE A 96 -0.76 -0.94 19.22
C ILE A 96 -0.71 -1.12 17.69
N ARG A 97 -1.51 -0.33 16.97
CA ARG A 97 -1.50 -0.33 15.50
C ARG A 97 -0.21 0.31 14.99
N GLN A 98 0.53 -0.46 14.22
CA GLN A 98 1.69 0.01 13.46
C GLN A 98 1.36 0.04 11.96
N SER A 99 1.92 1.03 11.27
CA SER A 99 1.82 1.16 9.82
C SER A 99 3.16 0.85 9.14
N PHE A 100 3.07 0.23 7.96
CA PHE A 100 4.20 -0.21 7.17
C PHE A 100 3.96 0.12 5.70
N CYS A 101 5.01 0.46 4.96
CA CYS A 101 4.92 0.66 3.53
C CYS A 101 5.47 -0.57 2.79
N LEU A 102 4.76 -0.98 1.75
CA LEU A 102 5.11 -2.09 0.85
C LEU A 102 4.84 -1.69 -0.61
N ILE A 103 5.12 -2.61 -1.53
CA ILE A 103 4.62 -2.52 -2.91
C ILE A 103 3.75 -3.74 -3.24
N ILE A 104 2.72 -3.51 -4.04
CA ILE A 104 2.12 -4.57 -4.84
C ILE A 104 2.64 -4.44 -6.26
N HIS A 105 2.89 -5.57 -6.91
CA HIS A 105 3.35 -5.56 -8.29
C HIS A 105 2.72 -6.70 -9.08
N SER A 106 2.57 -6.47 -10.38
CA SER A 106 2.12 -7.48 -11.33
C SER A 106 3.03 -7.46 -12.55
N SER A 107 3.35 -8.65 -13.05
CA SER A 107 4.01 -8.80 -14.34
C SER A 107 3.06 -8.40 -15.48
N THR A 108 3.56 -8.44 -16.71
CA THR A 108 2.94 -7.87 -17.92
C THR A 108 1.52 -8.34 -18.25
N ASP A 109 1.01 -9.41 -17.63
CA ASP A 109 -0.35 -9.90 -17.86
C ASP A 109 -1.42 -9.22 -16.98
N ASN A 110 -1.02 -8.47 -15.94
CA ASN A 110 -1.91 -7.80 -14.97
C ASN A 110 -2.93 -8.73 -14.31
N LYS A 111 -2.70 -10.04 -14.30
CA LYS A 111 -3.64 -11.04 -13.78
C LYS A 111 -3.29 -11.47 -12.36
N ASN A 112 -2.01 -11.51 -12.04
CA ASN A 112 -1.52 -11.99 -10.75
C ASN A 112 -0.72 -10.89 -10.07
N TRP A 113 -1.26 -10.41 -8.96
CA TRP A 113 -0.57 -9.46 -8.10
C TRP A 113 0.23 -10.19 -7.04
N THR A 114 1.34 -9.59 -6.64
CA THR A 114 2.23 -10.08 -5.58
C THR A 114 2.52 -8.94 -4.62
N LEU A 115 2.44 -9.22 -3.32
CA LEU A 115 2.88 -8.31 -2.27
C LEU A 115 4.39 -8.49 -2.04
N SER A 116 5.14 -7.41 -1.86
CA SER A 116 6.59 -7.52 -1.63
C SER A 116 6.95 -8.23 -0.32
N LYS A 117 8.05 -9.01 -0.34
CA LYS A 117 8.62 -9.58 0.89
C LYS A 117 9.31 -8.53 1.75
N GLY A 118 9.97 -7.56 1.13
CA GLY A 118 10.51 -6.41 1.83
C GLY A 118 9.39 -5.49 2.32
N ILE A 119 9.62 -4.90 3.48
CA ILE A 119 8.70 -4.03 4.21
C ILE A 119 9.53 -2.92 4.87
N SER A 120 8.96 -1.73 4.99
CA SER A 120 9.60 -0.63 5.72
C SER A 120 9.72 -0.94 7.23
N ASP A 121 10.44 -0.08 7.96
CA ASP A 121 10.27 0.00 9.41
C ASP A 121 8.85 0.47 9.77
N GLY A 122 8.45 0.28 11.03
CA GLY A 122 7.16 0.74 11.56
C GLY A 122 7.05 2.27 11.63
N GLY A 123 5.81 2.77 11.54
CA GLY A 123 5.49 4.20 11.51
C GLY A 123 5.60 4.81 10.12
N CYS A 124 5.59 3.98 9.08
CA CYS A 124 5.67 4.41 7.69
C CYS A 124 4.30 4.78 7.15
N SER A 125 4.22 5.87 6.39
CA SER A 125 2.97 6.30 5.75
C SER A 125 3.17 6.98 4.40
N VAL A 126 2.06 7.08 3.64
CA VAL A 126 1.93 7.82 2.38
C VAL A 126 3.06 7.57 1.36
N PRO A 127 3.35 6.30 1.02
CA PRO A 127 4.45 5.95 0.13
C PRO A 127 4.21 6.44 -1.30
N SER A 128 5.28 6.82 -1.99
CA SER A 128 5.30 7.19 -3.41
C SER A 128 6.49 6.54 -4.09
N VAL A 129 6.32 6.04 -5.32
CA VAL A 129 7.35 5.26 -6.02
C VAL A 129 7.68 5.83 -7.40
N VAL A 130 8.93 5.66 -7.81
CA VAL A 130 9.42 5.94 -9.16
C VAL A 130 10.43 4.87 -9.58
N GLU A 131 10.54 4.61 -10.87
CA GLU A 131 11.69 3.90 -11.42
C GLU A 131 12.86 4.88 -11.61
N TRP A 132 14.02 4.56 -11.07
CA TRP A 132 15.25 5.34 -11.22
C TRP A 132 16.37 4.44 -11.71
N GLU A 133 16.94 4.79 -12.87
CA GLU A 133 17.84 3.88 -13.60
C GLU A 133 17.13 2.56 -13.96
N LYS A 134 17.86 1.63 -14.58
CA LYS A 134 17.27 0.39 -15.05
C LYS A 134 17.00 -0.54 -13.86
N ASP A 135 15.78 -1.07 -13.77
CA ASP A 135 15.36 -2.12 -12.82
C ASP A 135 15.48 -1.74 -11.33
N LYS A 136 15.61 -0.44 -11.01
CA LYS A 136 15.74 0.06 -9.65
C LYS A 136 14.55 0.95 -9.30
N LEU A 137 13.81 0.55 -8.29
CA LEU A 137 12.65 1.28 -7.78
C LEU A 137 13.09 2.14 -6.60
N MET A 138 12.63 3.38 -6.54
CA MET A 138 12.84 4.28 -5.43
C MET A 138 11.50 4.55 -4.76
N MET A 139 11.41 4.35 -3.45
CA MET A 139 10.22 4.67 -2.67
C MET A 139 10.52 5.78 -1.68
N MET A 140 9.75 6.86 -1.74
CA MET A 140 9.74 7.90 -0.71
C MET A 140 8.56 7.68 0.24
N THR A 141 8.81 7.83 1.52
CA THR A 141 7.86 7.56 2.60
C THR A 141 7.93 8.63 3.67
N ALA A 142 6.84 8.87 4.39
CA ALA A 142 6.86 9.68 5.61
C ALA A 142 6.96 8.77 6.85
N PHE A 143 7.62 9.27 7.89
CA PHE A 143 7.73 8.59 9.18
C PHE A 143 7.31 9.48 10.35
N ASP A 144 6.87 8.85 11.42
CA ASP A 144 6.44 9.52 12.66
C ASP A 144 7.57 10.30 13.34
N ASP A 145 8.83 9.98 13.06
CA ASP A 145 10.02 10.69 13.55
C ASP A 145 10.23 12.07 12.90
N GLY A 146 9.35 12.47 11.98
CA GLY A 146 9.39 13.78 11.33
C GLY A 146 10.29 13.83 10.09
N ARG A 147 10.94 12.73 9.70
CA ARG A 147 11.81 12.68 8.53
C ARG A 147 11.30 11.68 7.51
N ARG A 148 11.30 12.10 6.25
CA ARG A 148 11.00 11.21 5.13
C ARG A 148 12.18 10.29 4.86
N ARG A 149 11.88 9.00 4.67
CA ARG A 149 12.89 8.02 4.26
C ARG A 149 12.71 7.70 2.79
N VAL A 150 13.84 7.51 2.11
CA VAL A 150 13.87 7.06 0.72
C VAL A 150 14.56 5.72 0.68
N TYR A 151 13.90 4.71 0.12
CA TYR A 151 14.42 3.36 -0.03
C TYR A 151 14.72 3.08 -1.49
N GLU A 152 15.87 2.45 -1.72
CA GLU A 152 16.19 1.75 -2.95
C GLU A 152 15.65 0.33 -2.83
N ILE A 153 14.79 -0.05 -3.76
CA ILE A 153 14.12 -1.35 -3.78
C ILE A 153 14.61 -2.09 -5.01
N GLY A 154 15.41 -3.13 -4.76
CA GLY A 154 15.89 -4.07 -5.77
C GLY A 154 15.01 -5.32 -5.82
N ASP A 155 15.32 -6.21 -6.77
CA ASP A 155 14.82 -7.60 -6.79
C ASP A 155 13.30 -7.72 -6.60
N LYS A 156 12.52 -6.91 -7.32
CA LYS A 156 11.03 -6.91 -7.26
C LYS A 156 10.46 -6.75 -5.84
N GLY A 157 11.18 -6.07 -4.95
CA GLY A 157 10.72 -5.82 -3.60
C GLY A 157 11.16 -6.85 -2.56
N ASP A 158 12.06 -7.78 -2.88
CA ASP A 158 12.57 -8.74 -1.91
C ASP A 158 13.46 -8.09 -0.83
N SER A 159 14.23 -7.05 -1.20
CA SER A 159 15.09 -6.32 -0.28
C SER A 159 15.03 -4.80 -0.49
N TRP A 160 15.13 -4.07 0.61
CA TRP A 160 14.97 -2.61 0.66
C TRP A 160 16.18 -2.03 1.36
N THR A 161 16.82 -1.03 0.77
CA THR A 161 17.99 -0.35 1.35
C THR A 161 17.69 1.12 1.50
N GLU A 162 17.81 1.67 2.70
CA GLU A 162 17.63 3.11 2.91
C GLU A 162 18.75 3.90 2.18
N ALA A 163 18.36 4.86 1.35
CA ALA A 163 19.25 5.68 0.53
C ALA A 163 19.93 6.80 1.35
N LEU A 164 20.63 6.42 2.43
CA LEU A 164 21.25 7.33 3.41
C LEU A 164 22.34 8.23 2.79
N GLY A 165 23.00 7.79 1.73
CA GLY A 165 24.04 8.55 1.05
C GLY A 165 23.52 9.61 0.08
N THR A 166 22.21 9.67 -0.18
CA THR A 166 21.64 10.51 -1.24
C THR A 166 20.38 11.26 -0.80
N LEU A 167 19.25 10.56 -0.70
CA LEU A 167 17.92 11.17 -0.65
C LEU A 167 17.20 10.95 0.68
N SER A 168 17.57 9.92 1.43
CA SER A 168 16.88 9.63 2.69
C SER A 168 17.16 10.73 3.71
N ARG A 169 16.13 11.09 4.48
CA ARG A 169 16.20 12.08 5.58
C ARG A 169 16.53 13.51 5.13
N VAL A 170 16.52 13.78 3.82
CA VAL A 170 16.68 15.13 3.25
C VAL A 170 15.43 15.99 3.49
N TRP A 171 14.25 15.38 3.40
CA TRP A 171 12.97 16.07 3.58
C TRP A 171 12.28 15.70 4.90
N GLY A 172 11.63 16.67 5.53
CA GLY A 172 10.83 16.46 6.74
C GLY A 172 9.32 16.44 6.48
N ASN A 173 8.58 15.90 7.44
CA ASN A 173 7.14 16.11 7.59
C ASN A 173 6.85 17.06 8.76
N LYS A 174 5.58 17.42 8.95
CA LYS A 174 5.16 18.26 10.07
C LYS A 174 5.54 17.58 11.38
N GLN A 175 6.23 18.29 12.26
CA GLN A 175 6.57 17.75 13.57
C GLN A 175 5.30 17.47 14.38
N GLY A 176 5.17 16.25 14.89
CA GLY A 176 3.98 15.80 15.64
C GLY A 176 2.69 15.73 14.81
N GLY A 177 2.80 15.67 13.48
CA GLY A 177 1.66 15.53 12.57
C GLY A 177 1.87 14.40 11.56
N SER A 178 0.77 13.95 10.95
CA SER A 178 0.81 12.92 9.91
C SER A 178 1.56 13.38 8.66
N GLY A 179 2.21 12.44 7.98
CA GLY A 179 2.78 12.67 6.66
C GLY A 179 1.72 13.12 5.65
N VAL A 180 2.09 14.05 4.76
CA VAL A 180 1.28 14.41 3.59
C VAL A 180 1.92 13.78 2.38
N ARG A 181 1.15 13.07 1.54
CA ARG A 181 1.64 12.41 0.33
C ARG A 181 2.51 13.34 -0.53
N SER A 182 3.63 12.81 -1.01
CA SER A 182 4.53 13.46 -1.96
C SER A 182 4.03 13.31 -3.39
N GLY A 183 4.21 14.35 -4.22
CA GLY A 183 4.35 14.11 -5.66
C GLY A 183 5.79 13.71 -5.93
N PHE A 184 6.00 12.50 -6.43
CA PHE A 184 7.33 11.95 -6.71
C PHE A 184 7.30 11.30 -8.08
N ILE A 185 8.02 11.88 -9.04
CA ILE A 185 8.08 11.41 -10.43
C ILE A 185 9.51 11.48 -10.97
N THR A 186 9.74 10.77 -12.06
CA THR A 186 10.94 10.92 -12.89
C THR A 186 10.57 11.56 -14.23
N ALA A 187 11.50 12.33 -14.78
CA ALA A 187 11.34 13.01 -16.06
C ALA A 187 12.70 13.14 -16.77
N THR A 188 12.65 13.29 -18.09
CA THR A 188 13.81 13.69 -18.88
C THR A 188 13.63 15.14 -19.31
N ILE A 189 14.52 16.02 -18.85
CA ILE A 189 14.51 17.46 -19.17
C ILE A 189 15.86 17.78 -19.80
N GLU A 190 15.84 18.29 -21.04
CA GLU A 190 17.07 18.64 -21.78
C GLU A 190 18.11 17.49 -21.77
N GLU A 191 17.67 16.29 -22.17
CA GLU A 191 18.48 15.05 -22.22
C GLU A 191 18.98 14.54 -20.86
N ARG A 192 18.58 15.17 -19.75
CA ARG A 192 18.94 14.77 -18.40
C ARG A 192 17.78 14.11 -17.68
N ASN A 193 18.04 12.91 -17.14
CA ASN A 193 17.09 12.26 -16.24
C ASN A 193 17.15 12.91 -14.86
N VAL A 194 15.98 13.28 -14.34
CA VAL A 194 15.82 13.96 -13.05
C VAL A 194 14.67 13.35 -12.26
N MET A 195 14.74 13.47 -10.94
CA MET A 195 13.59 13.26 -10.05
C MET A 195 12.96 14.62 -9.71
N LEU A 196 11.63 14.69 -9.77
CA LEU A 196 10.87 15.84 -9.31
C LEU A 196 10.10 15.45 -8.05
N VAL A 197 10.31 16.23 -6.98
CA VAL A 197 9.69 16.03 -5.67
C VAL A 197 8.88 17.26 -5.32
N THR A 198 7.62 17.07 -4.92
CA THR A 198 6.73 18.13 -4.43
C THR A 198 6.24 17.78 -3.04
N LEU A 199 6.46 18.70 -2.11
CA LEU A 199 6.14 18.56 -0.69
C LEU A 199 5.66 19.90 -0.13
N PRO A 200 4.72 19.90 0.83
CA PRO A 200 4.40 21.10 1.59
C PRO A 200 5.59 21.53 2.45
N VAL A 201 5.76 22.84 2.59
CA VAL A 201 6.70 23.43 3.55
C VAL A 201 5.92 23.78 4.81
N TYR A 202 6.40 23.32 5.96
CA TYR A 202 5.85 23.67 7.26
C TYR A 202 6.65 24.81 7.84
N LEU A 203 5.98 25.93 8.11
CA LEU A 203 6.56 27.07 8.80
C LEU A 203 6.30 26.92 10.29
N ASP A 204 7.35 27.05 11.09
CA ASP A 204 7.19 27.28 12.51
C ASP A 204 6.77 28.75 12.67
N PHE A 205 5.47 28.97 12.84
CA PHE A 205 5.04 30.23 13.39
C PHE A 205 5.43 30.21 14.87
N GLU A 206 6.45 30.97 15.25
CA GLU A 206 6.61 31.34 16.66
C GLU A 206 5.26 31.91 17.11
N LYS A 207 4.63 31.26 18.09
CA LYS A 207 3.57 31.91 18.85
C LYS A 207 4.24 33.13 19.47
N GLY A 208 3.97 34.31 18.91
CA GLY A 208 4.46 35.58 19.44
C GLY A 208 4.23 35.59 20.95
N GLY A 209 5.33 35.58 21.69
CA GLY A 209 5.31 35.84 23.11
C GLY A 209 4.82 37.27 23.30
N ASN A 210 3.68 37.40 23.97
CA ASN A 210 3.15 38.66 24.45
C ASN A 210 3.62 38.86 25.88
#